data_AF-A0A024UXG5-F1
#
_entry.id   AF-A0A024UXG5-F1
#
_cell.length_a   1.000
_cell.length_b   1.000
_cell.length_c   1.000
_cell.angle_alpha   90.00
_cell.angle_beta   90.00
_cell.angle_gamma   90.00
#
_symmetry.space_group_name_H-M   'P 1'
#
loop_
_entity.id
_entity.type
_entity.pdbx_description
1 polymer ?
#
loop_
_entity_poly.entity_id
_entity_poly.type
_entity_poly.pdbx_seq_one_letter_code
_entity_poly.pdbx_strand_id
1 'polypeptide(L)'
;MISYFKVVVFIIFFFLFLKRRVICSINESKNVNENLNGDSNPNDNINQLKSMIGNDELHKNLTILEKLILDSLENDKLKSPLVKQETDKYLDLSKFKKKSINDADDDIYIVPTIQSSFYDIAKYENLLKEQSIESYNANISDLIKKKLLIVRTLKTIKLMLIPLNSYKEKNNLKIALEELNKVFKNNINQSEKKRLLNSHSETFRNILNVVDEVNKSNEIINKGEAIILGDTKIDLMSTNDFFFTTNSNIKFMEELDNISNQYGLGLITQLGPHLI
;
A
#
# COMPACT_ATOMS: atom_id res chain seq x y z
N MET A 1 0.66 -43.31 1.35
CA MET A 1 0.26 -42.35 2.40
C MET A 1 1.44 -41.85 3.28
N ILE A 2 2.68 -41.86 2.78
CA ILE A 2 3.91 -41.48 3.53
C ILE A 2 4.47 -40.10 3.09
N SER A 3 3.85 -39.45 2.10
CA SER A 3 4.34 -38.17 1.56
C SER A 3 3.82 -36.95 2.33
N TYR A 4 2.54 -36.91 2.70
CA TYR A 4 1.93 -35.72 3.31
C TYR A 4 2.45 -35.44 4.73
N PHE A 5 2.64 -36.49 5.54
CA PHE A 5 3.15 -36.34 6.91
C PHE A 5 4.59 -35.77 6.94
N LYS A 6 5.44 -36.16 5.98
CA LYS A 6 6.81 -35.64 5.88
C LYS A 6 6.84 -34.16 5.49
N VAL A 7 5.92 -33.72 4.62
CA VAL A 7 5.79 -32.31 4.23
C VAL A 7 5.31 -31.45 5.39
N VAL A 8 4.30 -31.91 6.13
CA VAL A 8 3.78 -31.18 7.31
C VAL A 8 4.82 -31.07 8.42
N VAL A 9 5.55 -32.16 8.69
CA VAL A 9 6.64 -32.14 9.69
C VAL A 9 7.77 -31.20 9.26
N PHE A 10 8.13 -31.18 7.97
CA PHE A 10 9.15 -30.26 7.45
C PHE A 10 8.72 -28.79 7.55
N ILE A 11 7.46 -28.47 7.24
CA ILE A 11 6.92 -27.10 7.37
C ILE A 11 6.94 -26.65 8.84
N ILE A 12 6.54 -27.50 9.77
CA ILE A 12 6.58 -27.18 11.21
C ILE A 12 8.02 -26.97 11.68
N PHE A 13 8.96 -27.82 11.25
CA PHE A 13 10.38 -27.67 11.56
C PHE A 13 10.96 -26.38 10.98
N PHE A 14 10.56 -26.00 9.76
CA PHE A 14 11.00 -24.78 9.09
C PHE A 14 10.50 -23.52 9.83
N PHE A 15 9.23 -23.49 10.27
CA PHE A 15 8.71 -22.39 11.08
C PHE A 15 9.35 -22.31 12.46
N LEU A 16 9.66 -23.45 13.10
CA LEU A 16 10.42 -23.48 14.36
C LEU A 16 11.85 -22.98 14.19
N PHE A 17 12.50 -23.29 13.06
CA PHE A 17 13.86 -22.82 12.76
C PHE A 17 13.90 -21.32 12.46
N LEU A 18 12.88 -20.80 11.76
CA LEU A 18 12.66 -19.37 11.58
C LEU A 18 12.44 -18.66 12.92
N LYS A 19 11.60 -19.22 13.80
CA LYS A 19 11.35 -18.65 15.13
C LYS A 19 12.62 -18.56 15.99
N ARG A 20 13.60 -19.45 15.78
CA ARG A 20 14.88 -19.45 16.51
C ARG A 20 15.95 -18.53 15.88
N ARG A 21 15.82 -18.18 14.60
CA ARG A 21 16.79 -17.31 13.88
C ARG A 21 16.31 -15.88 13.64
N VAL A 22 15.06 -15.54 13.94
CA VAL A 22 14.61 -14.14 14.07
C VAL A 22 15.00 -13.63 15.45
N ILE A 23 16.30 -13.64 15.74
CA ILE A 23 16.92 -12.65 16.61
C ILE A 23 17.36 -11.58 15.62
N CYS A 24 16.65 -10.45 15.63
CA CYS A 24 17.02 -9.27 14.86
C CYS A 24 18.51 -8.98 15.09
N SER A 25 19.21 -8.56 14.03
CA SER A 25 20.59 -8.08 14.11
C SER A 25 20.68 -6.92 15.09
N ILE A 26 20.92 -7.25 16.36
CA ILE A 26 21.46 -6.34 17.34
C ILE A 26 22.88 -6.06 16.87
N ASN A 27 23.21 -4.78 16.71
CA ASN A 27 24.58 -4.32 16.49
C ASN A 27 25.51 -5.00 17.51
N GLU A 28 26.24 -6.04 17.08
CA GLU A 28 27.31 -6.67 17.84
C GLU A 28 28.50 -5.73 17.86
N SER A 29 28.40 -4.69 18.69
CA SER A 29 29.54 -3.98 19.22
C SER A 29 29.29 -3.70 20.69
N LYS A 30 29.27 -4.76 21.50
CA LYS A 30 29.59 -4.70 22.93
C LYS A 30 29.87 -6.11 23.44
N ASN A 31 31.05 -6.25 24.03
CA ASN A 31 31.65 -7.48 24.53
C ASN A 31 30.65 -8.37 25.27
N VAL A 32 30.52 -9.60 24.80
CA VAL A 32 29.80 -10.68 25.46
C VAL A 32 30.66 -11.15 26.64
N ASN A 33 30.29 -10.71 27.83
CA ASN A 33 30.45 -11.50 29.04
C ASN A 33 29.40 -11.07 30.06
N GLU A 34 28.85 -12.09 30.73
CA GLU A 34 28.02 -12.08 31.94
C GLU A 34 26.49 -12.23 31.77
N ASN A 35 26.07 -13.43 32.18
CA ASN A 35 24.85 -13.76 32.94
C ASN A 35 23.51 -13.75 32.21
N LEU A 36 23.19 -14.93 31.66
CA LEU A 36 21.84 -15.45 31.45
C LEU A 36 21.11 -15.64 32.80
N ASN A 37 20.69 -14.54 33.42
CA ASN A 37 19.59 -14.55 34.37
C ASN A 37 18.43 -13.78 33.72
N GLY A 38 17.30 -14.47 33.55
CA GLY A 38 16.08 -13.90 32.99
C GLY A 38 15.51 -12.85 33.93
N ASP A 39 16.01 -11.62 33.79
CA ASP A 39 15.44 -10.45 34.44
C ASP A 39 14.49 -9.81 33.42
N SER A 40 13.21 -10.20 33.44
CA SER A 40 12.18 -9.56 32.62
C SER A 40 11.91 -8.17 33.19
N ASN A 41 12.84 -7.24 32.94
CA ASN A 41 12.69 -5.85 33.33
C ASN A 41 11.46 -5.32 32.61
N PRO A 42 10.39 -4.87 33.30
CA PRO A 42 9.16 -4.38 32.66
C PRO A 42 9.43 -3.20 31.70
N ASN A 43 10.58 -2.53 31.85
CA ASN A 43 11.05 -1.49 30.94
C ASN A 43 11.53 -2.00 29.57
N ASP A 44 11.78 -3.30 29.40
CA ASP A 44 12.29 -3.87 28.16
C ASP A 44 11.26 -3.77 27.03
N ASN A 45 10.00 -4.13 27.28
CA ASN A 45 8.91 -3.96 26.30
C ASN A 45 8.72 -2.49 25.89
N ILE A 46 8.89 -1.56 26.84
CA ILE A 46 8.81 -0.12 26.56
C ILE A 46 9.97 0.31 25.66
N ASN A 47 11.18 -0.18 25.92
CA ASN A 47 12.35 0.12 25.11
C ASN A 47 12.25 -0.50 23.70
N GLN A 48 11.73 -1.71 23.59
CA GLN A 48 11.42 -2.35 22.30
C GLN A 48 10.35 -1.56 21.53
N LEU A 49 9.31 -1.04 22.19
CA LEU A 49 8.33 -0.18 21.51
C LEU A 49 8.96 1.16 21.08
N LYS A 50 9.79 1.77 21.94
CA LYS A 50 10.53 2.99 21.61
C LYS A 50 11.47 2.80 20.42
N SER A 51 12.07 1.62 20.24
CA SER A 51 12.92 1.35 19.08
C SER A 51 12.16 1.43 17.75
N MET A 52 10.84 1.19 17.76
CA MET A 52 9.96 1.27 16.59
C MET A 52 9.36 2.66 16.36
N ILE A 53 8.87 3.32 17.43
CA ILE A 53 8.06 4.55 17.29
C ILE A 53 8.66 5.79 17.97
N GLY A 54 9.81 5.67 18.61
CA GLY A 54 10.48 6.77 19.32
C GLY A 54 12.01 6.77 19.10
N ASN A 55 12.46 6.25 17.97
CA ASN A 55 13.87 6.10 17.64
C ASN A 55 14.35 7.28 16.78
N ASP A 56 15.25 8.09 17.35
CA ASP A 56 15.78 9.29 16.69
C ASP A 56 16.66 8.98 15.47
N GLU A 57 17.38 7.86 15.48
CA GLU A 57 18.20 7.43 14.34
C GLU A 57 17.30 7.01 13.18
N LEU A 58 16.25 6.22 13.46
CA LEU A 58 15.24 5.85 12.46
C LEU A 58 14.54 7.09 11.89
N HIS A 59 14.11 8.03 12.76
CA HIS A 59 13.49 9.29 12.35
C HIS A 59 14.39 10.08 11.40
N LYS A 60 15.66 10.24 11.75
CA LYS A 60 16.66 10.93 10.93
C LYS A 60 16.84 10.25 9.57
N ASN A 61 17.01 8.93 9.55
CA ASN A 61 17.25 8.17 8.32
C ASN A 61 16.04 8.22 7.38
N LEU A 62 14.82 8.07 7.91
CA LEU A 62 13.59 8.22 7.12
C LEU A 62 13.41 9.63 6.57
N THR A 63 13.74 10.66 7.35
CA THR A 63 13.68 12.06 6.90
C THR A 63 14.69 12.35 5.77
N ILE A 64 15.89 11.77 5.85
CA ILE A 64 16.88 11.88 4.77
C ILE A 64 16.38 11.19 3.51
N LEU A 65 15.87 9.97 3.64
CA LEU A 65 15.35 9.19 2.51
C LEU A 65 14.16 9.88 1.84
N GLU A 66 13.25 10.46 2.63
CA GLU A 66 12.13 11.27 2.14
C GLU A 66 12.64 12.41 1.24
N LYS A 67 13.61 13.20 1.71
CA LYS A 67 14.19 14.31 0.93
C LYS A 67 14.82 13.84 -0.37
N LEU A 68 15.62 12.76 -0.33
CA LEU A 68 16.23 12.18 -1.52
C LEU A 68 15.19 11.72 -2.55
N ILE A 69 14.08 11.14 -2.08
CA ILE A 69 12.98 10.74 -2.96
C ILE A 69 12.30 11.97 -3.58
N LEU A 70 12.00 13.00 -2.79
CA LEU A 70 11.40 14.24 -3.29
C LEU A 70 12.30 14.94 -4.32
N ASP A 71 13.59 15.03 -4.05
CA ASP A 71 14.58 15.59 -4.98
C ASP A 71 14.67 14.77 -6.28
N SER A 72 14.59 13.44 -6.17
CA SER A 72 14.57 12.54 -7.33
C SER A 72 13.30 12.73 -8.17
N LEU A 73 12.12 12.82 -7.54
CA LEU A 73 10.84 13.08 -8.21
C LEU A 73 10.81 14.46 -8.87
N GLU A 74 11.43 15.47 -8.25
CA GLU A 74 11.50 16.83 -8.79
C GLU A 74 12.32 16.90 -10.08
N ASN A 75 13.42 16.15 -10.13
CA ASN A 75 14.38 16.10 -11.24
C ASN A 75 14.13 14.94 -12.22
N ASP A 76 13.02 14.20 -12.05
CA ASP A 76 12.65 13.07 -12.88
C ASP A 76 12.50 13.48 -14.35
N LYS A 77 12.83 12.57 -15.28
CA LYS A 77 12.61 12.76 -16.72
C LYS A 77 11.14 12.73 -17.08
N LEU A 78 10.36 11.87 -16.40
CA LEU A 78 8.93 11.74 -16.63
C LEU A 78 8.19 12.83 -15.84
N LYS A 79 7.76 13.91 -16.49
CA LYS A 79 7.07 15.05 -15.86
C LYS A 79 5.57 14.78 -15.66
N SER A 80 5.26 13.86 -14.75
CA SER A 80 3.89 13.45 -14.39
C SER A 80 3.70 13.36 -12.88
N PRO A 81 2.47 13.50 -12.34
CA PRO A 81 1.22 13.79 -13.06
C PRO A 81 1.06 15.28 -13.41
N LEU A 82 0.37 15.53 -14.53
CA LEU A 82 -0.06 16.85 -15.00
C LEU A 82 -1.30 17.33 -14.27
N VAL A 83 -1.40 18.64 -14.07
CA VAL A 83 -2.59 19.30 -13.52
C VAL A 83 -3.63 19.42 -14.64
N LYS A 84 -4.71 18.64 -14.53
CA LYS A 84 -5.91 18.77 -15.37
C LYS A 84 -6.99 19.54 -14.59
N GLN A 85 -8.07 19.95 -15.26
CA GLN A 85 -9.17 20.71 -14.63
C GLN A 85 -9.80 20.01 -13.41
N GLU A 86 -9.78 18.68 -13.37
CA GLU A 86 -10.36 17.90 -12.26
C GLU A 86 -9.38 17.65 -11.10
N THR A 87 -8.08 17.91 -11.30
CA THR A 87 -7.04 17.65 -10.29
C THR A 87 -7.24 18.51 -9.05
N ASP A 88 -7.65 19.76 -9.21
CA ASP A 88 -7.91 20.71 -8.11
C ASP A 88 -9.05 20.27 -7.18
N LYS A 89 -10.02 19.51 -7.70
CA LYS A 89 -11.13 18.99 -6.91
C LYS A 89 -10.73 17.75 -6.10
N TYR A 90 -9.79 16.98 -6.62
CA TYR A 90 -9.36 15.72 -6.04
C TYR A 90 -8.22 15.90 -5.01
N LEU A 91 -7.28 16.80 -5.30
CA LEU A 91 -6.05 17.00 -4.56
C LEU A 91 -5.89 18.46 -4.11
N ASP A 92 -5.51 18.68 -2.85
CA ASP A 92 -5.17 20.00 -2.34
C ASP A 92 -3.79 20.44 -2.87
N LEU A 93 -3.79 21.18 -3.98
CA LEU A 93 -2.57 21.61 -4.65
C LEU A 93 -1.70 22.58 -3.84
N SER A 94 -2.19 23.15 -2.74
CA SER A 94 -1.39 24.06 -1.89
C SER A 94 -0.21 23.33 -1.21
N LYS A 95 -0.32 22.00 -1.05
CA LYS A 95 0.70 21.13 -0.47
C LYS A 95 1.64 20.51 -1.50
N PHE A 96 1.56 20.94 -2.75
CA PHE A 96 2.36 20.42 -3.85
C PHE A 96 3.12 21.56 -4.53
N LYS A 97 4.30 21.25 -5.05
CA LYS A 97 5.07 22.17 -5.87
C LYS A 97 4.60 22.05 -7.32
N LYS A 98 4.13 23.16 -7.89
CA LYS A 98 3.76 23.26 -9.30
C LYS A 98 5.00 23.65 -10.12
N LYS A 99 5.22 22.97 -11.24
CA LYS A 99 6.32 23.26 -12.17
C LYS A 99 5.82 23.21 -13.60
N SER A 100 6.28 24.14 -14.44
CA SER A 100 6.06 24.06 -15.88
C SER A 100 6.97 23.01 -16.52
N ILE A 101 6.48 22.33 -17.56
CA ILE A 101 7.30 21.44 -18.38
C ILE A 101 8.27 22.26 -19.24
N ASN A 102 7.77 23.34 -19.87
CA ASN A 102 8.51 24.24 -20.76
C ASN A 102 8.02 25.69 -20.57
N ASP A 103 8.81 26.69 -20.95
CA ASP A 103 8.39 28.10 -20.90
C ASP A 103 7.26 28.45 -21.90
N ALA A 104 6.94 27.53 -22.82
CA ALA A 104 5.99 27.74 -23.92
C ALA A 104 4.65 26.99 -23.76
N ASP A 105 4.58 25.98 -22.89
CA ASP A 105 3.36 25.17 -22.67
C ASP A 105 2.74 25.51 -21.32
N ASP A 106 1.40 25.60 -21.27
CA ASP A 106 0.63 25.78 -20.02
C ASP A 106 0.57 24.48 -19.17
N ASP A 107 1.20 23.41 -19.63
CA ASP A 107 1.20 22.12 -18.94
C ASP A 107 2.05 22.18 -17.66
N ILE A 108 1.34 22.21 -16.54
CA ILE A 108 1.92 22.21 -15.20
C ILE A 108 1.90 20.79 -14.66
N TYR A 109 3.03 20.31 -14.17
CA TYR A 109 3.11 19.08 -13.38
C TYR A 109 3.27 19.38 -11.90
N ILE A 110 2.84 18.44 -11.07
CA ILE A 110 2.92 18.55 -9.60
C ILE A 110 3.93 17.60 -9.02
N VAL A 111 4.65 18.07 -8.00
CA VAL A 111 5.59 17.27 -7.21
C VAL A 111 5.18 17.37 -5.74
N PRO A 112 5.13 16.25 -5.00
CA PRO A 112 4.89 16.28 -3.56
C PRO A 112 5.94 17.11 -2.82
N THR A 113 5.58 17.63 -1.65
CA THR A 113 6.52 18.32 -0.76
C THR A 113 6.62 17.61 0.59
N ILE A 114 7.49 18.12 1.45
CA ILE A 114 7.61 17.65 2.84
C ILE A 114 6.28 17.84 3.59
N GLN A 115 5.48 18.86 3.26
CA GLN A 115 4.18 19.10 3.92
C GLN A 115 3.07 18.15 3.45
N SER A 116 3.24 17.43 2.33
CA SER A 116 2.24 16.49 1.85
C SER A 116 2.04 15.36 2.88
N SER A 117 0.79 15.12 3.28
CA SER A 117 0.44 14.05 4.23
C SER A 117 0.41 12.68 3.56
N PHE A 118 0.28 11.61 4.35
CA PHE A 118 0.06 10.25 3.84
C PHE A 118 -1.10 10.18 2.83
N TYR A 119 -2.23 10.82 3.14
CA TYR A 119 -3.41 10.84 2.26
C TYR A 119 -3.17 11.61 0.97
N ASP A 120 -2.40 12.70 1.04
CA ASP A 120 -2.04 13.49 -0.14
C ASP A 120 -1.16 12.64 -1.08
N ILE A 121 -0.21 11.86 -0.55
CA ILE A 121 0.60 10.93 -1.34
C ILE A 121 -0.22 9.77 -1.91
N ALA A 122 -1.17 9.22 -1.14
CA ALA A 122 -2.06 8.16 -1.62
C ALA A 122 -2.90 8.62 -2.83
N LYS A 123 -3.47 9.82 -2.74
CA LYS A 123 -4.19 10.44 -3.86
C LYS A 123 -3.28 10.72 -5.05
N TYR A 124 -2.09 11.25 -4.80
CA TYR A 124 -1.07 11.46 -5.82
C TYR A 124 -0.67 10.14 -6.53
N GLU A 125 -0.55 9.02 -5.81
CA GLU A 125 -0.28 7.70 -6.39
C GLU A 125 -1.39 7.28 -7.37
N ASN A 126 -2.66 7.50 -7.04
CA ASN A 126 -3.80 7.18 -7.92
C ASN A 126 -3.81 8.05 -9.19
N LEU A 127 -3.59 9.37 -9.06
CA LEU A 127 -3.43 10.28 -10.21
C LEU A 127 -2.26 9.85 -11.10
N LEU A 128 -1.14 9.47 -10.49
CA LEU A 128 0.01 9.01 -11.25
C LEU A 128 -0.30 7.71 -12.01
N LYS A 129 -1.02 6.76 -11.40
CA LYS A 129 -1.44 5.53 -12.08
C LYS A 129 -2.38 5.80 -13.23
N GLU A 130 -3.41 6.62 -13.03
CA GLU A 130 -4.34 7.03 -14.08
C GLU A 130 -3.60 7.53 -15.32
N GLN A 131 -2.74 8.54 -15.14
CA GLN A 131 -2.00 9.12 -16.26
C GLN A 131 -0.95 8.17 -16.84
N SER A 132 -0.36 7.30 -16.01
CA SER A 132 0.59 6.28 -16.48
C SER A 132 -0.08 5.23 -17.37
N ILE A 133 -1.35 4.90 -17.12
CA ILE A 133 -2.15 4.00 -17.96
C ILE A 133 -2.48 4.68 -19.28
N GLU A 134 -2.93 5.95 -19.23
CA GLU A 134 -3.27 6.74 -20.43
C GLU A 134 -2.07 6.90 -21.37
N SER A 135 -0.91 7.25 -20.81
CA SER A 135 0.29 7.54 -21.59
C SER A 135 1.21 6.34 -21.80
N TYR A 136 0.77 5.12 -21.46
CA TYR A 136 1.65 3.94 -21.47
C TYR A 136 2.21 3.67 -22.87
N ASN A 137 3.53 3.46 -22.93
CA ASN A 137 4.20 2.91 -24.10
C ASN A 137 5.40 2.05 -23.67
N ALA A 138 5.84 1.13 -24.53
CA ALA A 138 6.97 0.24 -24.23
C ALA A 138 8.27 1.01 -23.92
N ASN A 139 8.51 2.13 -24.60
CA ASN A 139 9.74 2.92 -24.48
C ASN A 139 9.88 3.61 -23.12
N ILE A 140 8.78 4.00 -22.48
CA ILE A 140 8.77 4.68 -21.17
C ILE A 140 8.36 3.75 -20.03
N SER A 141 8.05 2.49 -20.32
CA SER A 141 7.52 1.51 -19.36
C SER A 141 8.42 1.36 -18.12
N ASP A 142 9.73 1.34 -18.28
CA ASP A 142 10.67 1.22 -17.16
C ASP A 142 10.74 2.48 -16.30
N LEU A 143 10.52 3.66 -16.89
CA LEU A 143 10.43 4.92 -16.14
C LEU A 143 9.14 4.94 -15.30
N ILE A 144 8.02 4.52 -15.88
CA ILE A 144 6.73 4.40 -15.18
C ILE A 144 6.88 3.46 -13.96
N LYS A 145 7.45 2.26 -14.15
CA LYS A 145 7.67 1.29 -13.06
C LYS A 145 8.50 1.89 -11.93
N LYS A 146 9.63 2.53 -12.25
CA LYS A 146 10.52 3.16 -11.25
C LYS A 146 9.80 4.26 -10.48
N LYS A 147 9.04 5.11 -11.19
CA LYS A 147 8.30 6.20 -10.59
C LYS A 147 7.20 5.70 -9.64
N LEU A 148 6.41 4.72 -10.06
CA LEU A 148 5.40 4.08 -9.20
C LEU A 148 6.02 3.47 -7.95
N LEU A 149 7.18 2.80 -8.08
CA LEU A 149 7.89 2.22 -6.96
C LEU A 149 8.36 3.29 -5.95
N ILE A 150 8.99 4.36 -6.44
CA ILE A 150 9.48 5.46 -5.59
C ILE A 150 8.33 6.16 -4.87
N VAL A 151 7.21 6.39 -5.55
CA VAL A 151 6.01 7.00 -4.95
C VAL A 151 5.40 6.07 -3.89
N ARG A 152 5.38 4.75 -4.13
CA ARG A 152 4.97 3.78 -3.12
C ARG A 152 5.89 3.81 -1.90
N THR A 153 7.20 3.88 -2.10
CA THR A 153 8.17 4.02 -1.00
C THR A 153 7.94 5.31 -0.21
N LEU A 154 7.69 6.43 -0.89
CA LEU A 154 7.36 7.70 -0.22
C LEU A 154 6.10 7.56 0.64
N LYS A 155 5.05 6.90 0.11
CA LYS A 155 3.81 6.64 0.86
C LYS A 155 4.07 5.85 2.14
N THR A 156 4.90 4.80 2.06
CA THR A 156 5.31 4.01 3.23
C THR A 156 6.10 4.83 4.25
N ILE A 157 7.06 5.64 3.79
CA ILE A 157 7.85 6.53 4.67
C ILE A 157 6.94 7.51 5.41
N LYS A 158 5.99 8.15 4.70
CA LYS A 158 5.02 9.07 5.33
C LYS A 158 4.23 8.36 6.42
N LEU A 159 3.83 7.11 6.21
CA LEU A 159 3.12 6.32 7.22
C LEU A 159 4.00 6.01 8.44
N MET A 160 5.25 5.58 8.22
CA MET A 160 6.21 5.27 9.29
C MET A 160 6.58 6.50 10.13
N LEU A 161 6.64 7.68 9.51
CA LEU A 161 6.98 8.93 10.19
C LEU A 161 5.86 9.46 11.11
N ILE A 162 4.60 9.06 10.91
CA ILE A 162 3.46 9.53 11.75
C ILE A 162 3.68 9.28 13.25
N PRO A 163 3.90 8.02 13.70
CA PRO A 163 4.10 7.76 15.12
C PRO A 163 5.42 8.37 15.64
N LEU A 164 6.49 8.40 14.83
CA LEU A 164 7.78 8.99 15.22
C LEU A 164 7.66 10.50 15.46
N ASN A 165 7.01 11.24 14.56
CA ASN A 165 6.76 12.67 14.71
C ASN A 165 5.88 12.95 15.93
N SER A 166 4.78 12.21 16.09
CA SER A 166 3.89 12.40 17.24
C SER A 166 4.58 12.09 18.57
N TYR A 167 5.45 11.08 18.62
CA TYR A 167 6.20 10.77 19.85
C TYR A 167 7.25 11.84 20.13
N LYS A 168 7.97 12.33 19.12
CA LYS A 168 8.97 13.39 19.28
C LYS A 168 8.38 14.68 19.84
N GLU A 169 7.16 15.03 19.44
CA GLU A 169 6.47 16.23 19.92
C GLU A 169 5.85 16.05 21.31
N LYS A 170 5.20 14.91 21.56
CA LYS A 170 4.36 14.71 22.75
C LYS A 170 5.00 13.85 23.84
N ASN A 171 6.11 13.20 23.54
CA ASN A 171 6.83 12.23 24.38
C ASN A 171 5.89 11.16 25.00
N ASN A 172 4.89 10.71 24.24
CA ASN A 172 3.85 9.80 24.73
C ASN A 172 3.55 8.69 23.71
N LEU A 173 3.88 7.45 24.08
CA LEU A 173 3.74 6.27 23.22
C LEU A 173 2.27 5.99 22.86
N LYS A 174 1.35 6.12 23.82
CA LYS A 174 -0.08 5.87 23.60
C LYS A 174 -0.64 6.85 22.56
N ILE A 175 -0.31 8.13 22.70
CA ILE A 175 -0.79 9.16 21.76
C ILE A 175 -0.21 8.90 20.36
N ALA A 176 1.07 8.55 20.25
CA ALA A 176 1.69 8.23 18.96
C ALA A 176 1.01 7.03 18.25
N LEU A 177 0.66 5.98 18.99
CA LEU A 177 -0.09 4.84 18.47
C LEU A 177 -1.52 5.22 18.08
N GLU A 178 -2.18 6.08 18.86
CA GLU A 178 -3.51 6.59 18.53
C GLU A 178 -3.50 7.44 17.26
N GLU A 179 -2.48 8.27 17.04
CA GLU A 179 -2.30 9.03 15.79
C GLU A 179 -2.10 8.09 14.58
N LEU A 180 -1.26 7.06 14.71
CA LEU A 180 -1.10 6.06 13.66
C LEU A 180 -2.44 5.34 13.37
N ASN A 181 -3.18 4.96 14.41
CA ASN A 181 -4.46 4.27 14.26
C ASN A 181 -5.53 5.14 13.56
N LYS A 182 -5.49 6.47 13.71
CA LYS A 182 -6.40 7.37 12.98
C LYS A 182 -6.24 7.27 11.46
N VAL A 183 -5.08 6.84 10.96
CA VAL A 183 -4.86 6.62 9.52
C VAL A 183 -5.73 5.48 8.96
N PHE A 184 -5.99 4.47 9.79
CA PHE A 184 -6.74 3.27 9.39
C PHE A 184 -8.20 3.29 9.83
N LYS A 185 -8.56 4.23 10.70
CA LYS A 185 -9.97 4.48 11.04
C LYS A 185 -10.60 5.23 9.87
N ASN A 186 -11.12 4.45 8.92
CA ASN A 186 -11.94 5.00 7.84
C ASN A 186 -13.09 5.83 8.42
N ASN A 187 -13.16 7.08 8.00
CA ASN A 187 -14.31 7.97 8.22
C ASN A 187 -15.49 7.60 7.29
N ILE A 188 -15.69 6.30 7.01
CA ILE A 188 -16.89 5.86 6.28
C ILE A 188 -18.06 6.00 7.26
N ASN A 189 -19.04 6.81 6.88
CA ASN A 189 -20.26 6.98 7.66
C ASN A 189 -20.89 5.61 7.97
N GLN A 190 -21.30 5.38 9.22
CA GLN A 190 -21.87 4.09 9.64
C GLN A 190 -23.10 3.68 8.81
N SER A 191 -23.87 4.65 8.31
CA SER A 191 -25.00 4.44 7.41
C SER A 191 -24.57 3.89 6.05
N GLU A 192 -23.48 4.41 5.49
CA GLU A 192 -22.90 3.97 4.22
C GLU A 192 -22.28 2.58 4.34
N LYS A 193 -21.58 2.32 5.45
CA LYS A 193 -21.08 0.98 5.79
C LYS A 193 -22.21 -0.06 5.87
N LYS A 194 -23.36 0.30 6.43
CA LYS A 194 -24.53 -0.60 6.53
C LYS A 194 -25.20 -0.84 5.17
N ARG A 195 -25.28 0.18 4.32
CA ARG A 195 -25.81 0.04 2.94
C ARG A 195 -24.93 -0.89 2.10
N LEU A 196 -23.61 -0.69 2.15
CA LEU A 196 -22.63 -1.54 1.46
C LEU A 196 -22.70 -2.99 1.93
N LEU A 197 -22.79 -3.22 3.25
CA LEU A 197 -22.88 -4.58 3.81
C LEU A 197 -24.13 -5.34 3.35
N ASN A 198 -25.29 -4.66 3.31
CA ASN A 198 -26.54 -5.26 2.82
C ASN A 198 -26.45 -5.59 1.32
N SER A 199 -25.85 -4.70 0.52
CA SER A 199 -25.58 -4.94 -0.90
C SER A 199 -24.70 -6.17 -1.10
N HIS A 200 -23.65 -6.34 -0.31
CA HIS A 200 -22.72 -7.46 -0.46
C HIS A 200 -23.38 -8.82 -0.17
N SER A 201 -24.28 -8.90 0.82
CA SER A 201 -24.99 -10.15 1.11
C SER A 201 -25.83 -10.62 -0.07
N GLU A 202 -26.50 -9.69 -0.75
CA GLU A 202 -27.27 -9.99 -1.96
C GLU A 202 -26.35 -10.38 -3.11
N THR A 203 -25.25 -9.64 -3.31
CA THR A 203 -24.21 -9.96 -4.31
C THR A 203 -23.65 -11.37 -4.10
N PHE A 204 -23.27 -11.75 -2.88
CA PHE A 204 -22.76 -13.09 -2.59
C PHE A 204 -23.80 -14.17 -2.82
N ARG A 205 -25.07 -13.92 -2.48
CA ARG A 205 -26.16 -14.87 -2.76
C ARG A 205 -26.34 -15.08 -4.26
N ASN A 206 -26.29 -14.01 -5.05
CA ASN A 206 -26.39 -14.09 -6.50
C ASN A 206 -25.19 -14.84 -7.10
N ILE A 207 -23.97 -14.57 -6.63
CA ILE A 207 -22.76 -15.30 -7.06
C ILE A 207 -22.90 -16.79 -6.74
N LEU A 208 -23.34 -17.16 -5.53
CA LEU A 208 -23.53 -18.57 -5.15
C LEU A 208 -24.57 -19.26 -6.02
N ASN A 209 -25.69 -18.58 -6.34
CA ASN A 209 -26.70 -19.14 -7.23
C ASN A 209 -26.13 -19.41 -8.62
N VAL A 210 -25.39 -18.46 -9.21
CA VAL A 210 -24.75 -18.64 -10.53
C VAL A 210 -23.75 -19.78 -10.52
N VAL A 211 -22.91 -19.87 -9.48
CA VAL A 211 -21.94 -20.97 -9.32
C VAL A 211 -22.65 -22.32 -9.21
N ASP A 212 -23.74 -22.40 -8.45
CA ASP A 212 -24.55 -23.60 -8.32
C ASP A 212 -25.22 -24.02 -9.64
N GLU A 213 -25.74 -23.06 -10.41
CA GLU A 213 -26.33 -23.29 -11.74
C GLU A 213 -25.30 -23.86 -12.70
N VAL A 214 -24.12 -23.23 -12.78
CA VAL A 214 -23.02 -23.70 -13.63
C VAL A 214 -22.57 -25.10 -13.22
N ASN A 215 -22.43 -25.36 -11.91
CA ASN A 215 -22.02 -26.68 -11.40
C ASN A 215 -23.03 -27.80 -11.72
N LYS A 216 -24.33 -27.50 -11.68
CA LYS A 216 -25.41 -28.47 -11.96
C LYS A 216 -25.69 -28.68 -13.45
N SER A 217 -25.31 -27.74 -14.32
CA SER A 217 -25.48 -27.89 -15.76
C SER A 217 -24.71 -29.10 -16.30
N ASN A 218 -25.30 -29.90 -17.18
CA ASN A 218 -24.55 -30.97 -17.87
C ASN A 218 -23.93 -30.49 -19.19
N GLU A 219 -24.30 -29.30 -19.66
CA GLU A 219 -23.89 -28.73 -20.95
C GLU A 219 -22.52 -28.03 -20.85
N ILE A 220 -22.21 -27.44 -19.70
CA ILE A 220 -20.94 -26.74 -19.47
C ILE A 220 -19.88 -27.76 -19.05
N ILE A 221 -18.94 -28.09 -19.94
CA ILE A 221 -17.85 -29.04 -19.65
C ILE A 221 -16.80 -28.40 -18.73
N ASN A 222 -16.35 -27.18 -19.04
CA ASN A 222 -15.35 -26.47 -18.26
C ASN A 222 -15.99 -25.45 -17.31
N LYS A 223 -16.35 -25.89 -16.10
CA LYS A 223 -17.03 -25.07 -15.09
C LYS A 223 -16.23 -23.84 -14.70
N GLY A 224 -14.92 -24.01 -14.48
CA GLY A 224 -14.05 -22.93 -14.01
C GLY A 224 -13.89 -21.83 -15.04
N GLU A 225 -13.68 -22.19 -16.31
CA GLU A 225 -13.56 -21.24 -17.41
C GLU A 225 -14.87 -20.48 -17.64
N ALA A 226 -16.00 -21.19 -17.61
CA ALA A 226 -17.31 -20.56 -17.77
C ALA A 226 -17.63 -19.53 -16.67
N ILE A 227 -17.24 -19.80 -15.42
CA ILE A 227 -17.43 -18.86 -14.30
C ILE A 227 -16.53 -17.61 -14.47
N ILE A 228 -15.31 -17.76 -14.99
CA ILE A 228 -14.32 -16.69 -15.08
C ILE A 228 -14.52 -15.81 -16.33
N LEU A 229 -14.72 -16.43 -17.50
CA LEU A 229 -14.79 -15.74 -18.79
C LEU A 229 -16.23 -15.45 -19.25
N GLY A 230 -17.22 -16.16 -18.68
CA GLY A 230 -18.61 -16.07 -19.10
C GLY A 230 -18.80 -16.40 -20.59
N ASP A 231 -19.75 -15.72 -21.22
CA ASP A 231 -20.11 -15.90 -22.64
C ASP A 231 -19.36 -14.95 -23.59
N THR A 232 -18.46 -14.11 -23.08
CA THR A 232 -17.83 -13.06 -23.86
C THR A 232 -16.48 -13.47 -24.43
N LYS A 233 -16.34 -13.43 -25.76
CA LYS A 233 -15.03 -13.30 -26.41
C LYS A 233 -14.46 -11.93 -26.05
N ILE A 234 -13.41 -11.90 -25.24
CA ILE A 234 -12.82 -10.65 -24.81
C ILE A 234 -11.60 -10.31 -25.69
N ASP A 235 -11.73 -9.30 -26.55
CA ASP A 235 -10.62 -8.71 -27.33
C ASP A 235 -9.71 -7.82 -26.44
N LEU A 236 -9.32 -8.35 -25.27
CA LEU A 236 -8.66 -7.64 -24.17
C LEU A 236 -7.16 -7.38 -24.39
N MET A 237 -6.49 -8.11 -25.29
CA MET A 237 -5.02 -8.13 -25.32
C MET A 237 -4.36 -6.90 -25.98
N SER A 238 -5.14 -5.97 -26.54
CA SER A 238 -4.60 -4.81 -27.28
C SER A 238 -4.75 -3.47 -26.58
N THR A 239 -5.41 -3.42 -25.41
CA THR A 239 -5.62 -2.17 -24.67
C THR A 239 -4.42 -1.83 -23.78
N ASN A 240 -4.14 -0.53 -23.63
CA ASN A 240 -3.00 -0.04 -22.84
C ASN A 240 -3.10 -0.40 -21.34
N ASP A 241 -4.30 -0.69 -20.84
CA ASP A 241 -4.58 -1.04 -19.45
C ASP A 241 -4.41 -2.53 -19.13
N PHE A 242 -4.16 -3.39 -20.12
CA PHE A 242 -4.01 -4.85 -19.91
C PHE A 242 -2.90 -5.21 -18.90
N PHE A 243 -1.85 -4.39 -18.83
CA PHE A 243 -0.74 -4.60 -17.89
C PHE A 243 -0.98 -4.02 -16.49
N PHE A 244 -2.15 -3.44 -16.25
CA PHE A 244 -2.53 -2.79 -15.00
C PHE A 244 -3.73 -3.52 -14.37
N THR A 245 -3.86 -3.42 -13.05
CA THR A 245 -4.98 -4.03 -12.32
C THR A 245 -6.27 -3.20 -12.39
N THR A 246 -6.19 -2.00 -12.94
CA THR A 246 -7.29 -1.03 -13.06
C THR A 246 -7.19 -0.31 -14.39
N ASN A 247 -8.31 0.24 -14.87
CA ASN A 247 -8.32 1.21 -15.96
C ASN A 247 -7.90 2.62 -15.47
N SER A 248 -7.92 3.61 -16.36
CA SER A 248 -7.63 5.02 -16.06
C SER A 248 -8.77 5.74 -15.32
N ASN A 249 -9.54 5.06 -14.48
CA ASN A 249 -10.60 5.67 -13.67
C ASN A 249 -10.21 5.66 -12.18
N ILE A 250 -9.89 6.84 -11.64
CA ILE A 250 -9.54 6.99 -10.21
C ILE A 250 -10.65 6.49 -9.29
N LYS A 251 -11.93 6.68 -9.63
CA LYS A 251 -13.04 6.24 -8.78
C LYS A 251 -13.04 4.73 -8.58
N PHE A 252 -12.64 3.98 -9.61
CA PHE A 252 -12.51 2.52 -9.49
C PHE A 252 -11.36 2.14 -8.56
N MET A 253 -10.23 2.86 -8.59
CA MET A 253 -9.13 2.66 -7.66
C MET A 253 -9.56 2.95 -6.20
N GLU A 254 -10.32 4.03 -5.97
CA GLU A 254 -10.86 4.36 -4.65
C GLU A 254 -11.88 3.33 -4.15
N GLU A 255 -12.70 2.77 -5.05
CA GLU A 255 -13.66 1.72 -4.71
C GLU A 255 -12.94 0.44 -4.22
N LEU A 256 -11.84 0.05 -4.87
CA LEU A 256 -11.01 -1.07 -4.41
C LEU A 256 -10.39 -0.81 -3.03
N ASP A 257 -9.88 0.41 -2.80
CA ASP A 257 -9.37 0.82 -1.49
C ASP A 257 -10.48 0.76 -0.43
N ASN A 258 -11.68 1.24 -0.74
CA ASN A 258 -12.83 1.21 0.17
C ASN A 258 -13.28 -0.21 0.51
N ILE A 259 -13.39 -1.10 -0.48
CA ILE A 259 -13.74 -2.51 -0.28
C ILE A 259 -12.71 -3.16 0.64
N SER A 260 -11.42 -3.00 0.36
CA SER A 260 -10.38 -3.64 1.19
C SER A 260 -10.37 -3.11 2.63
N ASN A 261 -10.54 -1.80 2.83
CA ASN A 261 -10.65 -1.22 4.16
C ASN A 261 -11.90 -1.71 4.92
N GLN A 262 -13.02 -1.92 4.24
CA GLN A 262 -14.25 -2.44 4.85
C GLN A 262 -14.04 -3.81 5.50
N TYR A 263 -13.19 -4.65 4.90
CA TYR A 263 -12.85 -5.99 5.39
C TYR A 263 -11.60 -6.01 6.30
N GLY A 264 -11.07 -4.85 6.70
CA GLY A 264 -9.91 -4.77 7.59
C GLY A 264 -8.57 -5.08 6.90
N LEU A 265 -8.53 -5.05 5.56
CA LEU A 265 -7.33 -5.32 4.76
C LEU A 265 -6.57 -4.04 4.36
N GLY A 266 -6.97 -2.88 4.89
CA GLY A 266 -6.43 -1.56 4.51
C GLY A 266 -4.91 -1.46 4.54
N LEU A 267 -4.28 -1.96 5.60
CA LEU A 267 -2.82 -2.00 5.72
C LEU A 267 -2.16 -2.76 4.57
N ILE A 268 -2.69 -3.93 4.22
CA ILE A 268 -2.17 -4.80 3.17
C ILE A 268 -2.31 -4.12 1.82
N THR A 269 -3.44 -3.46 1.56
CA THR A 269 -3.67 -2.73 0.30
C THR A 269 -2.72 -1.54 0.16
N GLN A 270 -2.54 -0.75 1.23
CA GLN A 270 -1.75 0.47 1.17
C GLN A 270 -0.25 0.20 1.05
N LEU A 271 0.27 -0.82 1.75
CA LEU A 271 1.70 -1.16 1.76
C LEU A 271 2.09 -2.20 0.70
N GLY A 272 1.17 -3.08 0.31
CA GLY A 272 1.47 -4.28 -0.46
C GLY A 272 2.14 -5.37 0.40
N PRO A 273 2.53 -6.50 -0.22
CA PRO A 273 3.15 -7.63 0.47
C PRO A 273 4.64 -7.40 0.75
N HIS A 274 4.99 -6.24 1.33
CA HIS A 274 6.35 -5.93 1.75
C HIS A 274 6.68 -6.65 3.06
N LEU A 275 7.88 -7.24 3.17
CA LEU A 275 8.25 -8.10 4.29
C LEU A 275 8.79 -7.35 5.52
N ILE A 276 9.30 -6.13 5.32
CA ILE A 276 9.92 -5.27 6.35
C ILE A 276 8.95 -4.14 6.66
#